data_AF-A0A9P3CEU5-F1
#
_entry.id   AF-A0A9P3CEU5-F1
#
_cell.length_a   1.000
_cell.length_b   1.000
_cell.length_c   1.000
_cell.angle_alpha   90.00
_cell.angle_beta   90.00
_cell.angle_gamma   90.00
#
_symmetry.space_group_name_H-M   'P 1'
#
loop_
_entity.id
_entity.type
_entity.pdbx_description
1 polymer ?
#
loop_
_entity_poly.entity_id
_entity_poly.type
_entity_poly.pdbx_seq_one_letter_code
_entity_poly.pdbx_strand_id
1 'polypeptide(L)'
;MALTNGNGVWPAPLIDDTHHAQVQNVDIRTGTIAFDNGVKYQFRKPELLRMAVTVKYTPPDVAPGDPMPINNICIARTGDGFLSAILGKGWARQGFPHGMWNQRSALHLITSTNKVEDEYKIWYEFGMNMNSYQTYYCDATELTPFLYVLGVRPGSIAAMEFWASWEGRKAKATSIEAIIGAVELDSDSEAVTKVVMRHMGFYWPENPYQANTMQAAIGTLRGLGIIGKREE
;
A
#
# COMPACT_ATOMS: atom_id res chain seq x y z
N MET A 1 23.72 6.86 7.51
CA MET A 1 23.35 8.26 7.78
C MET A 1 22.20 8.26 8.76
N ALA A 2 22.33 9.00 9.86
CA ALA A 2 21.34 9.03 10.93
C ALA A 2 20.11 9.84 10.52
N LEU A 3 18.93 9.24 10.64
CA LEU A 3 17.65 9.95 10.56
C LEU A 3 17.49 10.73 11.86
N THR A 4 17.70 12.04 11.85
CA THR A 4 17.56 12.88 13.04
C THR A 4 16.15 13.48 13.11
N ASN A 5 15.38 13.07 14.12
CA ASN A 5 14.44 13.97 14.80
C ASN A 5 14.84 14.02 16.29
N GLY A 6 14.78 15.21 16.90
CA GLY A 6 15.39 15.49 18.20
C GLY A 6 14.72 14.85 19.42
N ASN A 7 13.66 14.05 19.26
CA ASN A 7 12.85 13.58 20.39
C ASN A 7 12.56 12.08 20.43
N GLY A 8 13.11 11.26 19.53
CA GLY A 8 13.10 9.79 19.67
C GLY A 8 11.72 9.12 19.71
N VAL A 9 10.64 9.88 19.52
CA VAL A 9 9.26 9.43 19.44
C VAL A 9 8.67 10.09 18.21
N TRP A 10 8.48 9.31 17.15
CA TRP A 10 7.71 9.75 16.00
C TRP A 10 6.23 9.72 16.42
N PRO A 11 5.53 10.87 16.50
CA PRO A 11 4.09 10.81 16.62
C PRO A 11 3.59 10.05 15.39
N ALA A 12 2.95 8.90 15.62
CA ALA A 12 2.06 8.37 14.60
C ALA A 12 1.11 9.53 14.25
N PRO A 13 0.97 9.92 12.98
CA PRO A 13 -0.20 10.67 12.56
C PRO A 13 -1.41 9.75 12.76
N LEU A 14 -1.84 9.63 14.02
CA LEU A 14 -3.21 9.34 14.34
C LEU A 14 -3.96 10.54 13.82
N ILE A 15 -4.68 10.37 12.72
CA ILE A 15 -6.12 10.67 12.62
C ILE A 15 -6.54 11.81 13.57
N ASP A 16 -5.91 12.97 13.38
CA ASP A 16 -6.29 14.25 13.95
C ASP A 16 -6.51 15.15 12.75
N ASP A 17 -7.62 14.91 12.03
CA ASP A 17 -8.29 15.73 11.01
C ASP A 17 -7.48 16.67 10.08
N THR A 18 -6.18 16.46 9.91
CA THR A 18 -5.31 17.40 9.20
C THR A 18 -4.22 16.62 8.47
N HIS A 19 -4.60 16.17 7.29
CA HIS A 19 -3.71 15.85 6.16
C HIS A 19 -2.93 14.53 6.24
N HIS A 20 -3.38 13.54 5.44
CA HIS A 20 -2.45 12.50 5.00
C HIS A 20 -1.36 13.18 4.17
N ALA A 21 -0.10 12.85 4.45
CA ALA A 21 1.00 13.42 3.68
C ALA A 21 0.84 13.05 2.21
N GLN A 22 0.68 14.04 1.33
CA GLN A 22 0.56 13.80 -0.09
C GLN A 22 1.95 13.67 -0.69
N VAL A 23 2.07 12.84 -1.73
CA VAL A 23 3.28 12.75 -2.54
C VAL A 23 3.40 14.07 -3.31
N GLN A 24 4.35 14.90 -2.89
CA GLN A 24 4.63 16.19 -3.51
C GLN A 24 5.45 16.01 -4.80
N ASN A 25 6.39 15.07 -4.80
CA ASN A 25 7.26 14.83 -5.95
C ASN A 25 7.85 13.42 -5.96
N VAL A 26 8.02 12.88 -7.17
CA VAL A 26 8.80 11.67 -7.44
C VAL A 26 9.85 12.01 -8.50
N ASP A 27 11.09 12.18 -8.08
CA ASP A 27 12.22 12.42 -8.97
C ASP A 27 12.91 11.08 -9.31
N ILE A 28 12.62 10.55 -10.50
CA ILE A 28 13.19 9.30 -11.00
C ILE A 28 14.66 9.41 -11.47
N ARG A 29 15.20 10.64 -11.59
CA ARG A 29 16.60 10.87 -11.95
C ARG A 29 17.47 10.79 -10.71
N THR A 30 17.07 11.48 -9.66
CA THR A 30 17.77 11.42 -8.37
C THR A 30 17.37 10.19 -7.59
N GLY A 31 16.18 9.61 -7.79
CA GLY A 31 15.67 8.53 -6.97
C GLY A 31 15.06 9.07 -5.67
N THR A 32 14.24 10.12 -5.72
CA THR A 32 13.66 10.73 -4.51
C THR A 32 12.14 10.63 -4.53
N ILE A 33 11.54 10.22 -3.40
CA ILE A 33 10.12 10.47 -3.11
C ILE A 33 10.05 11.54 -2.04
N ALA A 34 9.29 12.60 -2.29
CA ALA A 34 9.06 13.69 -1.35
C ALA A 34 7.58 13.79 -1.01
N PHE A 35 7.30 13.97 0.28
CA PHE A 35 5.97 14.24 0.80
C PHE A 35 5.85 15.73 1.15
N ASP A 36 4.64 16.26 1.07
CA ASP A 36 4.32 17.68 1.31
C ASP A 36 4.63 18.17 2.73
N ASN A 37 4.65 17.26 3.71
CA ASN A 37 5.04 17.54 5.09
C ASN A 37 6.57 17.66 5.29
N GLY A 38 7.34 17.66 4.20
CA GLY A 38 8.79 17.82 4.20
C GLY A 38 9.58 16.52 4.34
N VAL A 39 8.93 15.38 4.58
CA VAL A 39 9.62 14.08 4.62
C VAL A 39 10.05 13.68 3.22
N LYS A 40 11.29 13.20 3.10
CA LYS A 40 11.87 12.76 1.83
C LYS A 40 12.61 11.44 2.03
N TYR A 41 12.40 10.52 1.11
CA TYR A 41 13.20 9.31 0.98
C TYR A 41 14.05 9.38 -0.28
N GLN A 42 15.35 9.25 -0.11
CA GLN A 42 16.34 9.29 -1.18
C GLN A 42 16.94 7.89 -1.36
N PHE A 43 16.62 7.25 -2.47
CA PHE A 43 17.14 5.93 -2.82
C PHE A 43 18.65 5.99 -3.02
N ARG A 44 19.37 5.00 -2.50
CA ARG A 44 20.79 4.76 -2.84
C ARG A 44 20.92 4.24 -4.28
N LYS A 45 19.88 3.54 -4.72
CA LYS A 45 19.70 2.92 -6.04
C LYS A 45 18.49 3.52 -6.76
N PRO A 46 18.65 4.65 -7.49
CA PRO A 46 17.54 5.34 -8.17
C PRO A 46 16.74 4.45 -9.14
N GLU A 47 17.35 3.40 -9.67
CA GLU A 47 16.72 2.39 -10.52
C GLU A 47 15.59 1.63 -9.83
N LEU A 48 15.66 1.44 -8.50
CA LEU A 48 14.59 0.79 -7.75
C LEU A 48 13.32 1.64 -7.73
N LEU A 49 13.46 2.96 -7.54
CA LEU A 49 12.32 3.88 -7.64
C LEU A 49 11.74 3.88 -9.06
N ARG A 50 12.61 3.97 -10.07
CA ARG A 50 12.18 3.96 -11.47
C ARG A 50 11.40 2.68 -11.81
N MET A 51 11.88 1.53 -11.35
CA MET A 51 11.19 0.26 -11.53
C MET A 51 9.86 0.23 -10.78
N ALA A 52 9.83 0.71 -9.54
CA ALA A 52 8.62 0.69 -8.70
C ALA A 52 7.46 1.52 -9.26
N VAL A 53 7.77 2.68 -9.88
CA VAL A 53 6.75 3.55 -10.48
C VAL A 53 6.41 3.19 -11.92
N THR A 54 7.10 2.21 -12.52
CA THR A 54 6.83 1.76 -13.89
C THR A 54 5.82 0.61 -13.88
N VAL A 55 4.59 0.92 -14.28
CA VAL A 55 3.47 -0.01 -14.27
C VAL A 55 3.54 -0.98 -15.45
N LYS A 56 3.23 -2.25 -15.19
CA LYS A 56 2.95 -3.21 -16.27
C LYS A 56 1.71 -2.78 -17.03
N TYR A 57 1.91 -2.38 -18.28
CA TYR A 57 0.85 -2.16 -19.25
C TYR A 57 1.29 -2.70 -20.60
N THR A 58 0.40 -3.43 -21.27
CA THR A 58 0.59 -3.83 -22.67
C THR A 58 -0.40 -3.01 -23.48
N PRO A 59 0.06 -1.97 -24.22
CA PRO A 59 -0.79 -1.26 -25.15
C PRO A 59 -1.43 -2.23 -26.15
N PRO A 60 -2.65 -1.95 -26.64
CA PRO A 60 -3.36 -2.84 -27.57
C PRO A 60 -2.58 -3.09 -28.89
N ASP A 61 -1.65 -2.20 -29.24
CA ASP A 61 -0.90 -2.25 -30.51
C ASP A 61 0.48 -2.93 -30.40
N VAL A 62 0.84 -3.51 -29.24
CA VAL A 62 2.11 -4.25 -29.10
C VAL A 62 1.97 -5.67 -29.63
N ALA A 63 2.82 -6.04 -30.59
CA ALA A 63 2.82 -7.37 -31.19
C ALA A 63 3.19 -8.45 -30.14
N PRO A 64 2.55 -9.63 -30.15
CA PRO A 64 2.96 -10.74 -29.30
C PRO A 64 4.43 -11.10 -29.55
N GLY A 65 5.27 -11.00 -28.52
CA GLY A 65 6.69 -11.40 -28.58
C GLY A 65 7.69 -10.26 -28.39
N ASP A 66 7.25 -9.00 -28.40
CA ASP A 66 8.13 -7.88 -28.06
C ASP A 66 8.57 -7.96 -26.58
N PRO A 67 9.86 -7.71 -26.27
CA PRO A 67 10.35 -7.76 -24.91
C PRO A 67 9.62 -6.71 -24.06
N MET A 68 8.88 -7.18 -23.06
CA MET A 68 8.24 -6.31 -22.10
C MET A 68 9.30 -5.51 -21.32
N PRO A 69 9.13 -4.19 -21.17
CA PRO A 69 10.03 -3.40 -20.36
C PRO A 69 9.96 -3.84 -18.89
N ILE A 70 11.07 -3.62 -18.17
CA ILE A 70 11.15 -3.82 -16.73
C ILE A 70 10.03 -3.01 -16.06
N ASN A 71 9.25 -3.67 -15.20
CA ASN A 71 8.09 -3.10 -14.52
C ASN A 71 8.05 -3.52 -13.05
N ASN A 72 7.11 -2.94 -12.32
CA ASN A 72 7.03 -2.98 -10.88
C ASN A 72 6.61 -4.33 -10.26
N ILE A 73 6.15 -5.32 -11.03
CA ILE A 73 5.58 -6.57 -10.49
C ILE A 73 6.57 -7.36 -9.63
N CYS A 74 7.83 -7.46 -10.06
CA CYS A 74 8.82 -8.23 -9.31
C CYS A 74 9.09 -7.61 -7.92
N ILE A 75 9.14 -6.28 -7.85
CA ILE A 75 9.36 -5.56 -6.58
C ILE A 75 8.07 -5.55 -5.75
N ALA A 76 6.89 -5.45 -6.38
CA ALA A 76 5.60 -5.49 -5.69
C ALA A 76 5.44 -6.75 -4.83
N ARG A 77 5.81 -7.92 -5.36
CA ARG A 77 5.78 -9.18 -4.57
C ARG A 77 6.63 -9.12 -3.30
N THR A 78 7.80 -8.47 -3.37
CA THR A 78 8.63 -8.25 -2.18
C THR A 78 7.93 -7.30 -1.22
N GLY A 79 7.38 -6.20 -1.74
CA GLY A 79 6.65 -5.21 -0.96
C GLY A 79 5.43 -5.74 -0.24
N ASP A 80 4.58 -6.55 -0.89
CA ASP A 80 3.44 -7.23 -0.27
C ASP A 80 3.86 -8.06 0.96
N GLY A 81 4.96 -8.82 0.83
CA GLY A 81 5.53 -9.58 1.93
C GLY A 81 5.94 -8.71 3.13
N PHE A 82 6.61 -7.58 2.89
CA PHE A 82 7.03 -6.66 3.95
C PHE A 82 5.88 -5.87 4.55
N LEU A 83 4.96 -5.38 3.72
CA LEU A 83 3.73 -4.71 4.13
C LEU A 83 2.93 -5.62 5.08
N SER A 84 2.66 -6.85 4.65
CA SER A 84 1.97 -7.86 5.46
C SER A 84 2.71 -8.17 6.75
N ALA A 85 4.03 -8.37 6.71
CA ALA A 85 4.82 -8.67 7.90
C ALA A 85 4.81 -7.52 8.92
N ILE A 86 4.93 -6.27 8.46
CA ILE A 86 4.94 -5.09 9.34
C ILE A 86 3.57 -4.87 9.97
N LEU A 87 2.50 -4.89 9.17
CA LEU A 87 1.14 -4.73 9.66
C LEU A 87 0.77 -5.86 10.62
N GLY A 88 1.06 -7.11 10.25
CA GLY A 88 0.77 -8.29 11.07
C GLY A 88 1.49 -8.26 12.41
N LYS A 89 2.79 -7.91 12.45
CA LYS A 89 3.53 -7.73 13.71
C LYS A 89 2.92 -6.65 14.60
N GLY A 90 2.48 -5.52 14.02
CA GLY A 90 1.94 -4.41 14.77
C GLY A 90 0.58 -4.73 15.40
N TRP A 91 -0.35 -5.29 14.62
CA TRP A 91 -1.66 -5.72 15.12
C TRP A 91 -1.56 -6.87 16.13
N ALA A 92 -0.69 -7.85 15.88
CA ALA A 92 -0.50 -8.97 16.80
C ALA A 92 -0.01 -8.54 18.19
N ARG A 93 0.86 -7.53 18.28
CA ARG A 93 1.34 -6.98 19.56
C ARG A 93 0.24 -6.38 20.42
N GLN A 94 -0.87 -5.93 19.82
CA GLN A 94 -2.01 -5.36 20.53
C GLN A 94 -3.12 -6.40 20.82
N GLY A 95 -2.83 -7.70 20.68
CA GLY A 95 -3.82 -8.75 20.92
C GLY A 95 -4.72 -9.06 19.73
N PHE A 96 -4.35 -8.62 18.52
CA PHE A 96 -5.03 -8.96 17.26
C PHE A 96 -4.11 -9.84 16.38
N PRO A 97 -3.84 -11.11 16.77
CA PRO A 97 -2.88 -11.98 16.08
C PRO A 97 -3.31 -12.34 14.66
N HIS A 98 -2.33 -12.60 13.79
CA HIS A 98 -2.54 -13.01 12.40
C HIS A 98 -3.34 -14.33 12.32
N GLY A 99 -4.45 -14.32 11.60
CA GLY A 99 -5.25 -15.51 11.32
C GLY A 99 -4.70 -16.23 10.11
N MET A 100 -4.07 -17.40 10.34
CA MET A 100 -3.73 -18.33 9.26
C MET A 100 -4.94 -18.52 8.34
N TRP A 101 -4.71 -18.34 7.04
CA TRP A 101 -5.61 -18.58 5.91
C TRP A 101 -6.34 -19.96 5.93
N ASN A 102 -5.99 -20.85 6.86
CA ASN A 102 -6.36 -22.26 6.90
C ASN A 102 -7.70 -22.58 7.62
N GLN A 103 -8.39 -21.61 8.23
CA GLN A 103 -9.69 -21.89 8.86
C GLN A 103 -10.91 -21.77 7.94
N ARG A 104 -10.74 -21.39 6.66
CA ARG A 104 -11.81 -21.54 5.67
C ARG A 104 -12.16 -23.01 5.40
N SER A 105 -11.25 -23.96 5.65
CA SER A 105 -11.48 -25.39 5.41
C SER A 105 -11.94 -26.16 6.65
N ALA A 106 -11.51 -25.75 7.85
CA ALA A 106 -11.86 -26.49 9.08
C ALA A 106 -13.23 -26.11 9.66
N LEU A 107 -13.72 -24.90 9.36
CA LEU A 107 -14.91 -24.36 10.02
C LEU A 107 -16.24 -24.60 9.28
N HIS A 108 -16.16 -25.05 8.02
CA HIS A 108 -17.32 -25.45 7.22
C HIS A 108 -17.87 -26.84 7.57
N LEU A 109 -17.14 -27.64 8.36
CA LEU A 109 -17.58 -28.99 8.72
C LEU A 109 -18.30 -29.12 10.06
N ILE A 110 -18.36 -28.08 10.93
CA ILE A 110 -18.76 -28.31 12.34
C ILE A 110 -19.96 -27.49 12.85
N THR A 111 -20.42 -26.38 12.27
CA THR A 111 -21.64 -25.75 12.83
C THR A 111 -22.49 -25.01 11.80
N SER A 112 -23.45 -25.73 11.24
CA SER A 112 -24.74 -25.16 10.86
C SER A 112 -25.42 -24.67 12.14
N THR A 113 -25.46 -23.36 12.41
CA THR A 113 -26.64 -22.65 12.98
C THR A 113 -26.40 -21.21 13.45
N ASN A 114 -25.18 -20.65 13.55
CA ASN A 114 -25.00 -19.25 14.04
C ASN A 114 -23.82 -18.47 13.42
N LYS A 115 -23.46 -18.68 12.15
CA LYS A 115 -22.21 -18.14 11.56
C LYS A 115 -22.42 -17.23 10.34
N VAL A 116 -22.94 -16.04 10.55
CA VAL A 116 -22.82 -14.99 9.50
C VAL A 116 -22.20 -13.72 10.07
N GLU A 117 -22.44 -13.39 11.34
CA GLU A 117 -21.87 -12.18 11.95
C GLU A 117 -20.48 -12.40 12.57
N ASP A 118 -20.18 -13.62 13.05
CA ASP A 118 -18.88 -13.96 13.64
C ASP A 118 -17.76 -14.24 12.60
N GLU A 119 -18.11 -14.59 11.36
CA GLU A 119 -17.13 -14.86 10.28
C GLU A 119 -16.50 -13.58 9.72
N TYR A 120 -17.12 -12.42 10.00
CA TYR A 120 -16.55 -11.10 9.74
C TYR A 120 -15.81 -10.55 10.96
N LYS A 121 -15.20 -11.39 11.83
CA LYS A 121 -14.16 -10.96 12.78
C LYS A 121 -12.87 -10.54 12.02
N ILE A 122 -13.03 -9.45 11.28
CA ILE A 122 -12.20 -8.26 11.18
C ILE A 122 -10.70 -8.51 11.34
N TRP A 123 -10.07 -8.87 10.24
CA TRP A 123 -8.62 -8.80 10.12
C TRP A 123 -8.26 -7.36 9.70
N TYR A 124 -7.91 -6.51 10.67
CA TYR A 124 -7.57 -5.11 10.43
C TYR A 124 -6.35 -4.96 9.50
N GLU A 125 -5.31 -5.79 9.71
CA GLU A 125 -4.17 -5.98 8.79
C GLU A 125 -4.66 -6.33 7.37
N PHE A 126 -5.49 -7.37 7.25
CA PHE A 126 -5.97 -7.85 5.95
C PHE A 126 -6.75 -6.78 5.20
N GLY A 127 -7.56 -5.99 5.90
CA GLY A 127 -8.28 -4.87 5.32
C GLY A 127 -7.36 -3.83 4.68
N MET A 128 -6.21 -3.56 5.32
CA MET A 128 -5.18 -2.66 4.79
C MET A 128 -4.36 -3.31 3.67
N ASN A 129 -4.23 -4.63 3.65
CA ASN A 129 -3.60 -5.38 2.56
C ASN A 129 -4.50 -5.56 1.32
N MET A 130 -5.80 -5.30 1.39
CA MET A 130 -6.69 -5.44 0.23
C MET A 130 -6.29 -4.46 -0.89
N ASN A 131 -6.30 -4.94 -2.14
CA ASN A 131 -6.07 -4.10 -3.33
C ASN A 131 -6.94 -2.84 -3.33
N SER A 132 -8.19 -2.93 -2.88
CA SER A 132 -9.12 -1.81 -2.82
C SER A 132 -8.67 -0.73 -1.82
N TYR A 133 -8.09 -1.11 -0.69
CA TYR A 133 -7.51 -0.18 0.28
C TYR A 133 -6.24 0.48 -0.29
N GLN A 134 -5.34 -0.33 -0.86
CA GLN A 134 -4.11 0.20 -1.45
C GLN A 134 -4.39 1.12 -2.64
N THR A 135 -5.39 0.79 -3.47
CA THR A 135 -5.89 1.65 -4.55
C THR A 135 -6.39 2.98 -4.01
N TYR A 136 -7.22 2.95 -2.95
CA TYR A 136 -7.72 4.15 -2.31
C TYR A 136 -6.58 5.04 -1.79
N TYR A 137 -5.58 4.48 -1.13
CA TYR A 137 -4.44 5.27 -0.62
C TYR A 137 -3.49 5.75 -1.71
N CYS A 138 -3.34 5.04 -2.83
CA CYS A 138 -2.63 5.55 -4.00
C CYS A 138 -3.25 6.85 -4.54
N ASP A 139 -4.59 6.94 -4.53
CA ASP A 139 -5.29 8.15 -4.93
C ASP A 139 -5.30 9.21 -3.83
N ALA A 140 -5.55 8.82 -2.57
CA ALA A 140 -5.61 9.74 -1.43
C ALA A 140 -4.27 10.44 -1.13
N THR A 141 -3.15 9.78 -1.45
CA THR A 141 -1.79 10.34 -1.32
C THR A 141 -1.30 11.02 -2.59
N GLU A 142 -2.14 11.15 -3.62
CA GLU A 142 -1.79 11.74 -4.92
C GLU A 142 -0.56 11.08 -5.59
N LEU A 143 -0.38 9.77 -5.42
CA LEU A 143 0.72 9.04 -6.04
C LEU A 143 0.47 8.79 -7.54
N THR A 144 -0.78 8.58 -7.95
CA THR A 144 -1.17 8.21 -9.32
C THR A 144 -0.53 9.08 -10.43
N PRO A 145 -0.46 10.42 -10.32
CA PRO A 145 0.18 11.28 -11.33
C PRO A 145 1.67 11.02 -11.55
N PHE A 146 2.35 10.41 -10.58
CA PHE A 146 3.78 10.08 -10.65
C PHE A 146 4.07 8.68 -11.19
N LEU A 147 3.03 7.86 -11.39
CA LEU A 147 3.16 6.52 -11.93
C LEU A 147 3.30 6.57 -13.46
N TYR A 148 4.20 5.74 -13.97
CA TYR A 148 4.53 5.66 -15.38
C TYR A 148 3.88 4.45 -16.02
N VAL A 149 2.96 4.70 -16.94
CA VAL A 149 2.35 3.66 -17.79
C VAL A 149 3.16 3.59 -19.09
N LEU A 150 3.82 2.46 -19.32
CA LEU A 150 4.67 2.27 -20.48
C LEU A 150 3.89 2.50 -21.80
N GLY A 151 4.45 3.34 -22.67
CA GLY A 151 3.84 3.64 -23.97
C GLY A 151 2.62 4.58 -23.91
N VAL A 152 2.23 5.06 -22.73
CA VAL A 152 1.10 5.99 -22.58
C VAL A 152 1.59 7.35 -22.11
N ARG A 153 1.20 8.42 -22.82
CA ARG A 153 1.56 9.78 -22.44
C ARG A 153 0.82 10.18 -21.15
N PRO A 154 1.51 10.67 -20.10
CA PRO A 154 0.86 11.20 -18.90
C PRO A 154 -0.17 12.28 -19.24
N GLY A 155 -1.33 12.25 -18.59
CA GLY A 155 -2.43 13.20 -18.82
C GLY A 155 -3.20 13.03 -20.14
N SER A 156 -2.88 12.03 -20.96
CA SER A 156 -3.68 11.70 -22.15
C SER A 156 -5.00 11.01 -21.78
N ILE A 157 -5.97 11.02 -22.71
CA ILE A 157 -7.24 10.28 -22.57
C ILE A 157 -6.98 8.80 -22.29
N ALA A 158 -6.04 8.18 -23.01
CA ALA A 158 -5.65 6.79 -22.79
C ALA A 158 -5.12 6.54 -21.36
N ALA A 159 -4.37 7.48 -20.78
CA ALA A 159 -3.94 7.39 -19.39
C ALA A 159 -5.14 7.46 -18.43
N MET A 160 -6.06 8.40 -18.67
CA MET A 160 -7.26 8.57 -17.83
C MET A 160 -8.16 7.34 -17.88
N GLU A 161 -8.39 6.78 -19.07
CA GLU A 161 -9.16 5.54 -19.28
C GLU A 161 -8.48 4.35 -18.61
N PHE A 162 -7.16 4.21 -18.76
CA PHE A 162 -6.41 3.17 -18.07
C PHE A 162 -6.58 3.27 -16.55
N TRP A 163 -6.37 4.44 -15.95
CA TRP A 163 -6.47 4.61 -14.50
C TRP A 163 -7.89 4.44 -13.95
N ALA A 164 -8.92 4.68 -14.77
CA ALA A 164 -10.32 4.40 -14.43
C ALA A 164 -10.69 2.90 -14.56
N SER A 165 -9.95 2.16 -15.37
CA SER A 165 -10.20 0.74 -15.63
C SER A 165 -9.88 -0.15 -14.42
N TRP A 166 -10.35 -1.40 -14.48
CA TRP A 166 -10.00 -2.44 -13.53
C TRP A 166 -8.48 -2.69 -13.44
N GLU A 167 -7.80 -2.75 -14.58
CA GLU A 167 -6.35 -2.95 -14.62
C GLU A 167 -5.60 -1.75 -14.03
N GLY A 168 -6.11 -0.53 -14.23
CA GLY A 168 -5.60 0.67 -13.57
C GLY A 168 -5.70 0.60 -12.05
N ARG A 169 -6.83 0.12 -11.51
CA ARG A 169 -7.00 -0.08 -10.06
C ARG A 169 -5.98 -1.08 -9.51
N LYS A 170 -5.81 -2.23 -10.17
CA LYS A 170 -4.78 -3.21 -9.80
C LYS A 170 -3.37 -2.64 -9.89
N ALA A 171 -3.08 -1.86 -10.92
CA ALA A 171 -1.80 -1.20 -11.10
C ALA A 171 -1.47 -0.21 -9.98
N LYS A 172 -2.48 0.53 -9.47
CA LYS A 172 -2.31 1.43 -8.32
C LYS A 172 -1.90 0.65 -7.06
N ALA A 173 -2.63 -0.41 -6.72
CA ALA A 173 -2.28 -1.29 -5.60
C ALA A 173 -0.87 -1.88 -5.77
N THR A 174 -0.57 -2.45 -6.94
CA THR A 174 0.75 -3.01 -7.26
C THR A 174 1.88 -1.97 -7.12
N SER A 175 1.61 -0.69 -7.42
CA SER A 175 2.60 0.39 -7.31
C SER A 175 2.89 0.77 -5.86
N ILE A 176 1.89 0.71 -4.98
CA ILE A 176 2.09 0.88 -3.52
C ILE A 176 3.04 -0.20 -3.01
N GLU A 177 2.72 -1.46 -3.27
CA GLU A 177 3.57 -2.60 -2.91
C GLU A 177 4.97 -2.43 -3.48
N ALA A 178 5.09 -2.06 -4.76
CA ALA A 178 6.39 -1.92 -5.39
C ALA A 178 7.25 -0.81 -4.77
N ILE A 179 6.66 0.31 -4.35
CA ILE A 179 7.40 1.37 -3.65
C ILE A 179 7.88 0.87 -2.29
N ILE A 180 7.01 0.20 -1.52
CA ILE A 180 7.38 -0.39 -0.22
C ILE A 180 8.52 -1.40 -0.39
N GLY A 181 8.40 -2.30 -1.36
CA GLY A 181 9.43 -3.28 -1.68
C GLY A 181 10.73 -2.63 -2.13
N ALA A 182 10.66 -1.57 -2.93
CA ALA A 182 11.83 -0.82 -3.37
C ALA A 182 12.56 -0.16 -2.21
N VAL A 183 11.82 0.46 -1.27
CA VAL A 183 12.40 1.10 -0.07
C VAL A 183 13.09 0.07 0.81
N GLU A 184 12.47 -1.09 1.03
CA GLU A 184 13.10 -2.15 1.83
C GLU A 184 14.35 -2.72 1.15
N LEU A 185 14.28 -3.02 -0.15
CA LEU A 185 15.44 -3.50 -0.93
C LEU A 185 16.57 -2.46 -1.00
N ASP A 186 16.21 -1.17 -1.00
CA ASP A 186 17.17 -0.07 -1.03
C ASP A 186 17.76 0.21 0.34
N SER A 187 17.01 0.11 1.44
CA SER A 187 17.42 0.52 2.79
C SER A 187 17.92 -0.63 3.66
N ASP A 188 17.43 -1.85 3.44
CA ASP A 188 17.58 -3.02 4.32
C ASP A 188 17.20 -2.68 5.77
N SER A 189 16.10 -1.94 5.94
CA SER A 189 15.69 -1.39 7.23
C SER A 189 14.19 -1.29 7.39
N GLU A 190 13.62 -2.22 8.18
CA GLU A 190 12.21 -2.21 8.58
C GLU A 190 11.80 -0.84 9.17
N ALA A 191 12.70 -0.16 9.91
CA ALA A 191 12.41 1.15 10.49
C ALA A 191 12.21 2.25 9.44
N VAL A 192 13.01 2.24 8.37
CA VAL A 192 12.89 3.18 7.25
C VAL A 192 11.62 2.88 6.46
N THR A 193 11.40 1.60 6.15
CA THR A 193 10.20 1.14 5.43
C THR A 193 8.92 1.52 6.17
N LYS A 194 8.91 1.37 7.50
CA LYS A 194 7.81 1.84 8.36
C LYS A 194 7.53 3.34 8.24
N VAL A 195 8.56 4.18 8.18
CA VAL A 195 8.37 5.63 8.01
C VAL A 195 7.70 5.92 6.67
N VAL A 196 8.18 5.33 5.58
CA VAL A 196 7.56 5.52 4.25
C VAL A 196 6.13 4.98 4.22
N MET A 197 5.89 3.79 4.76
CA MET A 197 4.55 3.20 4.87
C MET A 197 3.56 4.13 5.56
N ARG A 198 3.93 4.76 6.68
CA ARG A 198 3.07 5.72 7.39
C ARG A 198 2.70 6.91 6.51
N HIS A 199 3.66 7.48 5.80
CA HIS A 199 3.40 8.59 4.89
C HIS A 199 2.57 8.16 3.66
N MET A 200 2.62 6.89 3.29
CA MET A 200 1.75 6.30 2.27
C MET A 200 0.38 5.85 2.80
N GLY A 201 0.07 6.09 4.08
CA GLY A 201 -1.24 5.79 4.66
C GLY A 201 -1.37 4.43 5.35
N PHE A 202 -0.27 3.69 5.51
CA PHE A 202 -0.26 2.36 6.13
C PHE A 202 0.22 2.44 7.57
N TYR A 203 -0.69 2.16 8.49
CA TYR A 203 -0.47 2.31 9.93
C TYR A 203 -0.66 0.97 10.65
N TRP A 204 -0.04 0.84 11.81
CA TRP A 204 -0.25 -0.25 12.75
C TRP A 204 -0.28 0.33 14.16
N PRO A 205 -1.02 -0.28 15.09
CA PRO A 205 -1.12 0.25 16.43
C PRO A 205 0.11 -0.11 17.28
N GLU A 206 0.63 0.86 18.02
CA GLU A 206 1.72 0.68 18.98
C GLU A 206 1.21 0.62 20.42
N ASN A 207 -0.04 1.01 20.66
CA ASN A 207 -0.71 0.93 21.95
C ASN A 207 -2.23 0.72 21.79
N PRO A 208 -2.95 0.39 22.87
CA PRO A 208 -4.39 0.12 22.80
C PRO A 208 -5.25 1.30 22.34
N TYR A 209 -4.86 2.54 22.66
CA TYR A 209 -5.58 3.72 22.19
C TYR A 209 -5.51 3.85 20.66
N GLN A 210 -4.31 3.71 20.09
CA GLN A 210 -4.11 3.69 18.64
C GLN A 210 -4.87 2.56 17.97
N ALA A 211 -4.90 1.38 18.59
CA ALA A 211 -5.68 0.26 18.09
C ALA A 211 -7.15 0.68 17.93
N ASN A 212 -7.79 1.18 18.99
CA ASN A 212 -9.19 1.60 18.95
C ASN A 212 -9.47 2.67 17.88
N THR A 213 -8.61 3.69 17.76
CA THR A 213 -8.76 4.74 16.74
C THR A 213 -8.67 4.16 15.33
N MET A 214 -7.70 3.29 15.08
CA MET A 214 -7.55 2.62 13.79
C MET A 214 -8.71 1.68 13.47
N GLN A 215 -9.26 0.99 14.47
CA GLN A 215 -10.45 0.15 14.28
C GLN A 215 -11.65 0.98 13.83
N ALA A 216 -11.86 2.15 14.44
CA ALA A 216 -12.93 3.07 14.04
C ALA A 216 -12.73 3.56 12.60
N ALA A 217 -11.52 3.96 12.22
CA ALA A 217 -11.20 4.38 10.86
C ALA A 217 -11.43 3.26 9.82
N ILE A 218 -11.00 2.03 10.12
CA ILE A 218 -11.27 0.85 9.28
C ILE A 218 -12.78 0.58 9.18
N GLY A 219 -13.53 0.79 10.26
CA GLY A 219 -15.00 0.74 10.27
C GLY A 219 -15.61 1.74 9.28
N THR A 220 -15.15 2.99 9.27
CA THR A 220 -15.60 4.01 8.31
C THR A 220 -15.30 3.60 6.87
N LEU A 221 -14.08 3.13 6.58
CA LEU A 221 -13.70 2.69 5.22
C LEU A 221 -14.52 1.50 4.74
N ARG A 222 -14.99 0.64 5.64
CA ARG A 222 -15.95 -0.43 5.33
C ARG A 222 -17.34 0.10 5.03
N GLY A 223 -17.82 1.08 5.81
CA GLY A 223 -19.08 1.77 5.53
C GLY A 223 -19.09 2.41 4.13
N LEU A 224 -17.94 2.91 3.68
CA LEU A 224 -17.74 3.43 2.31
C LEU A 224 -17.55 2.32 1.26
N GLY A 225 -17.42 1.07 1.69
CA GLY A 225 -17.15 -0.08 0.83
C GLY A 225 -15.75 -0.10 0.22
N ILE A 226 -14.79 0.64 0.78
CA ILE A 226 -13.39 0.58 0.36
C ILE A 226 -12.76 -0.74 0.81
N ILE A 227 -13.09 -1.20 2.02
CA ILE A 227 -12.66 -2.50 2.55
C ILE A 227 -13.87 -3.45 2.53
N GLY A 228 -13.67 -4.68 2.05
CA GLY A 228 -14.67 -5.74 2.16
C GLY A 228 -15.81 -5.70 1.14
N LYS A 229 -15.78 -4.82 0.12
CA LYS A 229 -16.64 -5.01 -1.06
C LYS A 229 -16.22 -6.29 -1.79
N ARG A 230 -17.18 -7.14 -2.13
CA ARG A 230 -16.98 -8.14 -3.19
C ARG A 230 -16.78 -7.36 -4.48
N GLU A 231 -15.69 -7.65 -5.17
CA GLU A 231 -15.47 -7.18 -6.54
C GLU A 231 -16.54 -7.86 -7.41
N GLU A 232 -17.53 -7.08 -7.86
CA GLU A 232 -18.51 -7.50 -8.88
C GLU A 232 -17.89 -7.47 -10.27
#